data_AF-A0A7X2VIS4-F1
#
_entry.id   AF-A0A7X2VIS4-F1
#
_cell.length_a   1.000
_cell.length_b   1.000
_cell.length_c   1.000
_cell.angle_alpha   90.00
_cell.angle_beta   90.00
_cell.angle_gamma   90.00
#
_symmetry.space_group_name_H-M   'P 1'
#
loop_
_entity.id
_entity.type
_entity.pdbx_description
1 polymer ?
#
loop_
_entity_poly.entity_id
_entity_poly.type
_entity_poly.pdbx_seq_one_letter_code
_entity_poly.pdbx_strand_id
1 'polypeptide(L)'
;MTISEKNLENYSTEKIRLVDEQNKEVEIERKEISSQGKTILWFYGKPHANYKLVYHIQKKNDTDKAVLQETFSTADKPFNLEDVYQIVEKKIKAEFDTNIKDSILDKTKEMSKSIEVYYIPTEKELEAIQQAYTDTFITHSSGYKVHMDTATFTGYSFTVTSNWSEPDIEDLNRRINERESQLKQEVGHDFRQLYKRIVNELPDLIKKTPKTATIKENKKDFNIGRIAPKAIDKNYNFSNINLFDDDFADPILNILL
;
A
#
# COMPACT_ATOMS: atom_id res chain seq x y z
N MET A 1 5.26 27.50 -11.11
CA MET A 1 4.92 28.89 -11.48
C MET A 1 3.75 28.83 -12.45
N THR A 2 2.72 29.66 -12.26
CA THR A 2 1.48 29.61 -13.05
C THR A 2 1.40 30.87 -13.90
N ILE A 3 1.63 30.75 -15.21
CA ILE A 3 1.39 31.85 -16.16
C ILE A 3 0.02 31.58 -16.79
N SER A 4 -0.93 32.50 -16.64
CA SER A 4 -2.27 32.35 -17.22
C SER A 4 -2.28 32.89 -18.67
N GLU A 5 -2.72 32.05 -19.61
CA GLU A 5 -2.80 32.36 -21.05
C GLU A 5 -3.90 33.37 -21.42
N LYS A 6 -4.56 34.02 -20.44
CA LYS A 6 -5.82 34.74 -20.65
C LYS A 6 -5.74 36.03 -21.48
N ASN A 7 -4.54 36.44 -21.93
CA ASN A 7 -4.36 37.61 -22.79
C ASN A 7 -3.59 37.32 -24.09
N LEU A 8 -3.35 36.05 -24.45
CA LEU A 8 -2.48 35.66 -25.59
C LEU A 8 -3.21 35.27 -26.88
N GLU A 9 -4.56 35.27 -26.91
CA GLU A 9 -5.36 34.82 -28.07
C GLU A 9 -5.06 35.56 -29.40
N ASN A 10 -4.49 36.77 -29.32
CA ASN A 10 -4.11 37.59 -30.49
C ASN A 10 -2.68 37.36 -31.01
N TYR A 11 -1.91 36.44 -30.42
CA TYR A 11 -0.51 36.23 -30.75
C TYR A 11 -0.20 34.76 -31.06
N SER A 12 0.65 34.50 -32.07
CA SER A 12 1.25 33.20 -32.32
C SER A 12 2.39 32.95 -31.33
N THR A 13 2.35 31.80 -30.62
CA THR A 13 3.34 31.37 -29.62
C THR A 13 4.34 30.35 -30.18
N GLU A 14 4.66 30.48 -31.47
CA GLU A 14 5.41 29.51 -32.29
C GLU A 14 6.80 29.09 -31.76
N LYS A 15 7.39 29.81 -30.79
CA LYS A 15 8.72 29.43 -30.26
C LYS A 15 8.85 29.61 -28.75
N ILE A 16 8.60 28.53 -28.02
CA ILE A 16 8.99 28.36 -26.61
C ILE A 16 10.37 27.72 -26.57
N ARG A 17 11.29 28.28 -25.79
CA ARG A 17 12.63 27.75 -25.54
C ARG A 17 12.89 27.74 -24.05
N LEU A 18 13.49 26.66 -23.56
CA LEU A 18 14.03 26.60 -22.21
C LEU A 18 15.55 26.67 -22.31
N VAL A 19 16.19 27.52 -21.50
CA VAL A 19 17.65 27.57 -21.43
C VAL A 19 18.13 27.47 -19.99
N ASP A 20 19.33 26.93 -19.80
CA ASP A 20 20.01 26.94 -18.51
C ASP A 20 20.68 28.29 -18.21
N GLU A 21 21.33 28.39 -17.05
CA GLU A 21 22.03 29.59 -16.60
C GLU A 21 23.20 30.00 -17.51
N GLN A 22 23.74 29.07 -18.32
CA GLN A 22 24.74 29.34 -19.36
C GLN A 22 24.11 29.69 -20.72
N ASN A 23 22.79 29.89 -20.77
CA ASN A 23 21.99 30.11 -21.99
C ASN A 23 22.06 28.95 -23.00
N LYS A 24 22.41 27.74 -22.58
CA LYS A 24 22.33 26.54 -23.42
C LYS A 24 20.89 26.05 -23.45
N GLU A 25 20.44 25.62 -24.62
CA GLU A 25 19.10 25.12 -24.81
C GLU A 25 18.90 23.78 -24.10
N VAL A 26 17.81 23.69 -23.35
CA VAL A 26 17.38 22.51 -22.61
C VAL A 26 16.20 21.92 -23.34
N GLU A 27 16.26 20.62 -23.61
CA GLU A 27 15.20 19.91 -24.30
C GLU A 27 13.90 19.89 -23.47
N ILE A 28 12.80 20.22 -24.12
CA ILE A 28 11.46 20.08 -23.56
C ILE A 28 10.94 18.71 -24.02
N GLU A 29 10.91 17.77 -23.09
CA GLU A 29 10.51 16.38 -23.32
C GLU A 29 9.04 16.25 -23.69
N ARG A 30 8.20 17.10 -23.08
CA ARG A 30 6.75 17.01 -23.27
C ARG A 30 6.07 18.35 -23.05
N LYS A 31 5.06 18.61 -23.87
CA LYS A 31 4.12 19.72 -23.74
C LYS A 31 2.70 19.18 -23.57
N GLU A 32 2.02 19.59 -22.51
CA GLU A 32 0.64 19.20 -22.21
C GLU A 32 -0.22 20.43 -21.97
N ILE A 33 -1.51 20.39 -22.30
CA ILE A 33 -2.47 21.43 -21.92
C ILE A 33 -3.32 20.87 -20.79
N SER A 34 -3.23 21.49 -19.62
CA SER A 34 -4.06 21.14 -18.47
C SER A 34 -5.55 21.41 -18.72
N SER A 35 -6.42 20.75 -17.97
CA SER A 35 -7.89 20.97 -18.02
C SER A 35 -8.32 22.42 -17.74
N GLN A 36 -7.44 23.24 -17.18
CA GLN A 36 -7.65 24.68 -16.94
C GLN A 36 -7.13 25.57 -18.09
N GLY A 37 -6.72 24.99 -19.22
CA GLY A 37 -6.19 25.73 -20.37
C GLY A 37 -4.80 26.33 -20.12
N LYS A 38 -3.99 25.72 -19.25
CA LYS A 38 -2.58 26.13 -19.04
C LYS A 38 -1.64 25.16 -19.74
N THR A 39 -0.66 25.68 -20.47
CA THR A 39 0.47 24.91 -20.98
C THR A 39 1.39 24.44 -19.83
N ILE A 40 1.65 23.14 -19.78
CA ILE A 40 2.62 22.46 -18.90
C ILE A 40 3.79 21.99 -19.76
N LEU A 41 5.01 22.26 -19.31
CA LEU A 41 6.25 21.86 -19.97
C LEU A 41 7.03 20.93 -19.05
N TRP A 42 7.44 19.77 -19.56
CA TRP A 42 8.26 18.78 -18.87
C TRP A 42 9.67 18.80 -19.45
N PHE A 43 10.68 18.80 -18.60
CA PHE A 43 12.09 18.80 -18.98
C PHE A 43 12.94 18.12 -17.90
N TYR A 44 14.12 17.62 -18.26
CA TYR A 44 15.10 17.11 -17.30
C TYR A 44 15.97 18.25 -16.75
N GLY A 45 15.71 18.63 -15.51
CA GLY A 45 16.45 19.66 -14.79
C GLY A 45 17.52 19.12 -13.84
N LYS A 46 18.56 19.90 -13.62
CA LYS A 46 19.52 19.72 -12.52
C LYS A 46 18.94 20.35 -11.24
N PRO A 47 19.20 19.76 -10.06
CA PRO A 47 18.94 20.45 -8.79
C PRO A 47 19.83 21.71 -8.69
N HIS A 48 19.38 22.72 -7.96
CA HIS A 48 20.11 23.99 -7.75
C HIS A 48 20.47 24.77 -9.02
N ALA A 49 19.68 24.62 -10.08
CA ALA A 49 19.96 25.27 -11.36
C ALA A 49 18.95 26.36 -11.64
N ASN A 50 19.45 27.47 -12.20
CA ASN A 50 18.60 28.52 -12.74
C ASN A 50 18.27 28.21 -14.20
N TYR A 51 17.01 28.38 -14.53
CA TYR A 51 16.49 28.21 -15.87
C TYR A 51 15.77 29.47 -16.30
N LYS A 52 15.78 29.72 -17.60
CA LYS A 52 15.05 30.81 -18.23
C LYS A 52 14.13 30.26 -19.30
N LEU A 53 12.84 30.47 -19.11
CA LEU A 53 11.83 30.20 -20.10
C LEU A 53 11.71 31.43 -21.01
N VAL A 54 11.98 31.24 -22.31
CA VAL A 54 11.92 32.29 -23.33
C VAL A 54 10.79 31.95 -24.29
N TYR A 55 9.84 32.86 -24.44
CA TYR A 55 8.74 32.69 -25.38
C TYR A 55 8.69 33.86 -26.35
N HIS A 56 8.66 33.52 -27.64
CA HIS A 56 8.51 34.48 -28.71
C HIS A 56 7.03 34.63 -28.99
N ILE A 57 6.57 35.86 -28.83
CA ILE A 57 5.21 36.26 -29.10
C ILE A 57 5.25 37.10 -30.37
N GLN A 58 4.50 36.68 -31.39
CA GLN A 58 4.30 37.45 -32.61
C GLN A 58 2.81 37.75 -32.80
N LYS A 59 2.41 39.00 -33.03
CA LYS A 59 1.02 39.29 -33.39
C LYS A 59 0.75 38.65 -34.76
N LYS A 60 -0.43 38.06 -34.93
CA LYS A 60 -0.81 37.39 -36.19
C LYS A 60 -0.58 38.24 -37.46
N ASN A 61 -0.61 39.57 -37.34
CA ASN A 61 -0.54 40.52 -38.46
C ASN A 61 0.59 41.56 -38.34
N ASP A 62 1.61 41.34 -37.50
CA ASP A 62 2.67 42.32 -37.23
C ASP A 62 4.08 41.71 -37.36
N THR A 63 5.07 42.54 -37.71
CA THR A 63 6.49 42.17 -37.72
C THR A 63 7.14 42.29 -36.34
N ASP A 64 6.48 42.96 -35.40
CA ASP A 64 6.95 43.13 -34.04
C ASP A 64 6.94 41.79 -33.27
N LYS A 65 8.15 41.35 -32.90
CA LYS A 65 8.39 40.17 -32.07
C LYS A 65 8.65 40.65 -30.64
N ALA A 66 7.74 40.32 -29.72
CA ALA A 66 8.01 40.48 -28.31
C ALA A 66 8.67 39.20 -27.78
N VAL A 67 9.79 39.35 -27.08
CA VAL A 67 10.44 38.24 -26.37
C VAL A 67 10.13 38.42 -24.90
N LEU A 68 9.35 37.51 -24.34
CA LEU A 68 9.12 37.46 -22.90
C LEU A 68 10.01 36.38 -22.28
N GLN A 69 10.53 36.69 -21.10
CA GLN A 69 11.49 35.86 -20.40
C GLN A 69 11.07 35.75 -18.94
N GLU A 70 10.98 34.53 -18.45
CA GLU A 70 10.74 34.24 -17.04
C GLU A 70 11.88 33.40 -16.51
N THR A 71 12.47 33.81 -15.40
CA THR A 71 13.57 33.08 -14.76
C THR A 71 13.03 32.36 -13.55
N PHE A 72 13.44 31.10 -13.36
CA PHE A 72 13.06 30.31 -12.20
C PHE A 72 14.24 29.43 -11.77
N SER A 73 14.27 29.08 -10.49
CA SER A 73 15.30 28.22 -9.91
C SER A 73 14.69 26.89 -9.51
N THR A 74 15.40 25.79 -9.76
CA THR A 74 15.05 24.50 -9.13
C THR A 74 15.45 24.51 -7.66
N ALA A 75 14.70 23.79 -6.83
CA ALA A 75 14.85 23.85 -5.38
C ALA A 75 16.25 23.39 -4.89
N ASP A 76 16.65 23.92 -3.73
CA ASP A 76 17.94 23.67 -3.06
C ASP A 76 18.16 22.26 -2.55
N LYS A 77 17.19 21.37 -2.65
CA LYS A 77 17.40 19.95 -2.39
C LYS A 77 16.53 19.19 -3.37
N PRO A 78 17.03 18.09 -3.97
CA PRO A 78 16.13 17.11 -4.53
C PRO A 78 15.13 16.77 -3.42
N PHE A 79 13.84 16.84 -3.75
CA PHE A 79 12.83 16.40 -2.82
C PHE A 79 13.15 14.95 -2.46
N ASN A 80 13.36 14.67 -1.17
CA ASN A 80 13.86 13.37 -0.74
C ASN A 80 12.75 12.33 -0.86
N LEU A 81 12.61 11.77 -2.07
CA LEU A 81 11.65 10.72 -2.37
C LEU A 81 11.94 9.45 -1.56
N GLU A 82 13.20 9.23 -1.20
CA GLU A 82 13.61 8.12 -0.33
C GLU A 82 12.98 8.25 1.06
N ASP A 83 12.99 9.44 1.67
CA ASP A 83 12.33 9.66 2.96
C ASP A 83 10.82 9.41 2.86
N VAL A 84 10.17 9.85 1.77
CA VAL A 84 8.74 9.59 1.56
C VAL A 84 8.50 8.10 1.42
N TYR A 85 9.27 7.41 0.59
CA TYR A 85 9.18 5.97 0.39
C TYR A 85 9.31 5.21 1.71
N GLN A 86 10.38 5.46 2.47
CA GLN A 86 10.64 4.77 3.74
C GLN A 86 9.56 5.02 4.80
N ILE A 87 9.06 6.26 4.90
CA ILE A 87 7.97 6.59 5.83
C ILE A 87 6.69 5.87 5.44
N VAL A 88 6.34 5.88 4.14
CA VAL A 88 5.14 5.22 3.63
C VAL A 88 5.25 3.71 3.80
N GLU A 89 6.36 3.10 3.38
CA GLU A 89 6.61 1.66 3.53
C GLU A 89 6.47 1.22 4.99
N LYS A 90 7.10 1.93 5.93
CA LYS A 90 7.01 1.63 7.36
C LYS A 90 5.57 1.71 7.87
N LYS A 91 4.83 2.75 7.50
CA LYS A 91 3.45 2.96 7.97
C LYS A 91 2.48 1.96 7.37
N ILE A 92 2.57 1.69 6.07
CA ILE A 92 1.74 0.68 5.39
C ILE A 92 2.03 -0.70 5.95
N LYS A 93 3.29 -1.00 6.32
CA LYS A 93 3.63 -2.28 6.95
C LYS A 93 3.02 -2.42 8.34
N ALA A 94 3.08 -1.37 9.16
CA ALA A 94 2.45 -1.39 10.48
C ALA A 94 0.92 -1.55 10.39
N GLU A 95 0.28 -0.89 9.42
CA GLU A 95 -1.16 -1.01 9.18
C GLU A 95 -1.53 -2.40 8.66
N PHE A 96 -0.72 -2.94 7.74
CA PHE A 96 -0.85 -4.30 7.21
C PHE A 96 -0.80 -5.33 8.34
N ASP A 97 0.21 -5.24 9.21
CA ASP A 97 0.40 -6.16 10.33
C ASP A 97 -0.73 -6.05 11.36
N THR A 98 -1.33 -4.86 11.54
CA THR A 98 -2.43 -4.65 12.50
C THR A 98 -3.74 -5.21 11.94
N ASN A 99 -4.13 -4.80 10.73
CA ASN A 99 -5.40 -5.21 10.12
C ASN A 99 -5.49 -6.72 9.88
N ILE A 100 -4.37 -7.39 9.54
CA ILE A 100 -4.32 -8.85 9.44
C ILE A 100 -4.67 -9.50 10.76
N LYS A 101 -4.00 -9.07 11.84
CA LYS A 101 -4.15 -9.69 13.15
C LYS A 101 -5.56 -9.50 13.68
N ASP A 102 -6.11 -8.31 13.53
CA ASP A 102 -7.47 -8.00 13.96
C ASP A 102 -8.50 -8.84 13.18
N SER A 103 -8.39 -8.91 11.85
CA SER A 103 -9.30 -9.72 11.02
C SER A 103 -9.24 -11.22 11.37
N ILE A 104 -8.03 -11.77 11.53
CA ILE A 104 -7.85 -13.17 11.92
C ILE A 104 -8.40 -13.40 13.33
N LEU A 105 -8.16 -12.48 14.27
CA LEU A 105 -8.66 -12.61 15.64
C LEU A 105 -10.19 -12.60 15.68
N ASP A 106 -10.83 -11.72 14.92
CA ASP A 106 -12.30 -11.63 14.87
C ASP A 106 -12.92 -12.88 14.26
N LYS A 107 -12.33 -13.43 13.18
CA LYS A 107 -12.77 -14.72 12.64
C LYS A 107 -12.43 -15.91 13.55
N THR A 108 -11.35 -15.83 14.33
CA THR A 108 -11.02 -16.83 15.36
C THR A 108 -12.09 -16.85 16.46
N LYS A 109 -12.53 -15.66 16.92
CA LYS A 109 -13.65 -15.53 17.86
C LYS A 109 -14.92 -16.14 17.27
N GLU A 110 -15.22 -15.85 16.01
CA GLU A 110 -16.38 -16.40 15.32
C GLU A 110 -16.34 -17.93 15.20
N MET A 111 -15.22 -18.49 14.74
CA MET A 111 -14.98 -19.94 14.67
C MET A 111 -15.21 -20.59 16.05
N SER A 112 -14.74 -19.97 17.14
CA SER A 112 -14.84 -20.55 18.48
C SER A 112 -16.27 -20.63 19.05
N LYS A 113 -17.24 -19.95 18.43
CA LYS A 113 -18.64 -19.97 18.90
C LYS A 113 -19.26 -21.37 18.86
N SER A 114 -18.79 -22.27 18.00
CA SER A 114 -19.32 -23.63 17.89
C SER A 114 -19.16 -24.45 19.18
N ILE A 115 -18.13 -24.15 19.97
CA ILE A 115 -17.79 -24.89 21.20
C ILE A 115 -18.16 -24.19 22.50
N GLU A 116 -18.70 -22.96 22.45
CA GLU A 116 -19.00 -22.16 23.65
C GLU A 116 -19.95 -22.86 24.64
N VAL A 117 -20.81 -23.77 24.16
CA VAL A 117 -21.70 -24.59 25.00
C VAL A 117 -20.94 -25.55 25.91
N TYR A 118 -19.69 -25.88 25.58
CA TYR A 118 -18.83 -26.79 26.33
C TYR A 118 -17.63 -26.07 26.96
N TYR A 119 -17.05 -25.10 26.26
CA TYR A 119 -15.89 -24.34 26.70
C TYR A 119 -15.84 -22.98 26.02
N ILE A 120 -15.66 -21.91 26.79
CA ILE A 120 -15.44 -20.56 26.29
C ILE A 120 -13.93 -20.29 26.32
N PRO A 121 -13.26 -20.16 25.17
CA PRO A 121 -11.85 -19.81 25.13
C PRO A 121 -11.57 -18.44 25.74
N THR A 122 -10.42 -18.33 26.39
CA THR A 122 -9.91 -17.04 26.87
C THR A 122 -9.34 -16.22 25.71
N GLU A 123 -9.29 -14.90 25.87
CA GLU A 123 -8.68 -14.00 24.88
C GLU A 123 -7.25 -14.42 24.52
N LYS A 124 -6.45 -14.80 25.52
CA LYS A 124 -5.08 -15.30 25.31
C LYS A 124 -5.01 -16.59 24.47
N GLU A 125 -5.99 -17.48 24.59
CA GLU A 125 -6.07 -18.69 23.76
C GLU A 125 -6.42 -18.33 22.31
N LEU A 126 -7.35 -17.40 22.11
CA LEU A 126 -7.72 -16.90 20.77
C LEU A 126 -6.56 -16.15 20.10
N GLU A 127 -5.84 -15.29 20.84
CA GLU A 127 -4.63 -14.61 20.38
C GLU A 127 -3.52 -15.62 20.01
N ALA A 128 -3.37 -16.71 20.75
CA ALA A 128 -2.39 -17.74 20.43
C ALA A 128 -2.71 -18.46 19.12
N ILE A 129 -4.00 -18.73 18.85
CA ILE A 129 -4.48 -19.30 17.58
C ILE A 129 -4.25 -18.31 16.43
N GLN A 130 -4.63 -17.05 16.62
CA GLN A 130 -4.41 -15.97 15.66
C GLN A 130 -2.92 -15.83 15.33
N GLN A 131 -2.05 -15.80 16.33
CA GLN A 131 -0.61 -15.67 16.14
C GLN A 131 -0.04 -16.88 15.39
N ALA A 132 -0.44 -18.10 15.74
CA ALA A 132 0.01 -19.29 15.02
C ALA A 132 -0.46 -19.32 13.55
N TYR A 133 -1.71 -18.93 13.28
CA TYR A 133 -2.25 -18.85 11.93
C TYR A 133 -1.51 -17.81 11.11
N THR A 134 -1.33 -16.62 11.70
CA THR A 134 -0.58 -15.51 11.09
C THR A 134 0.83 -16.01 10.77
N ASP A 135 1.58 -16.54 11.74
CA ASP A 135 2.97 -16.99 11.54
C ASP A 135 3.16 -18.07 10.49
N THR A 136 2.21 -18.97 10.39
CA THR A 136 2.31 -20.12 9.48
C THR A 136 1.92 -19.73 8.07
N PHE A 137 0.75 -19.11 7.89
CA PHE A 137 0.13 -18.91 6.58
C PHE A 137 0.37 -17.52 6.01
N ILE A 138 0.57 -16.52 6.88
CA ILE A 138 0.67 -15.10 6.52
C ILE A 138 2.11 -14.58 6.67
N THR A 139 2.76 -14.84 7.81
CA THR A 139 4.10 -14.35 8.19
C THR A 139 5.21 -15.15 7.51
N HIS A 140 5.14 -15.26 6.19
CA HIS A 140 6.27 -15.44 5.29
C HIS A 140 5.90 -14.73 3.99
N SER A 141 5.66 -13.43 4.10
CA SER A 141 5.46 -12.54 2.95
C SER A 141 6.77 -12.37 2.17
N SER A 142 7.31 -13.47 1.65
CA SER A 142 8.11 -13.44 0.43
C SER A 142 7.21 -12.86 -0.66
N GLY A 143 7.17 -11.53 -0.76
CA GLY A 143 6.28 -10.82 -1.67
C GLY A 143 5.65 -9.53 -1.12
N TYR A 144 5.65 -9.26 0.20
CA TYR A 144 5.22 -7.95 0.67
C TYR A 144 6.17 -6.89 0.16
N LYS A 145 5.66 -5.98 -0.69
CA LYS A 145 6.43 -4.88 -1.24
C LYS A 145 5.52 -3.67 -1.32
N VAL A 146 6.04 -2.55 -0.85
CA VAL A 146 5.51 -1.24 -1.20
C VAL A 146 6.39 -0.73 -2.32
N HIS A 147 5.79 -0.27 -3.41
CA HIS A 147 6.51 0.34 -4.52
C HIS A 147 5.94 1.72 -4.77
N MET A 148 6.79 2.74 -4.92
CA MET A 148 6.36 4.06 -5.38
C MET A 148 6.36 4.07 -6.90
N ASP A 149 5.19 4.09 -7.52
CA ASP A 149 5.09 4.06 -8.99
C ASP A 149 5.40 5.43 -9.61
N THR A 150 4.87 6.51 -9.00
CA THR A 150 5.06 7.87 -9.52
C THR A 150 5.20 8.89 -8.40
N ALA A 151 5.95 9.96 -8.69
CA ALA A 151 6.04 11.14 -7.86
C ALA A 151 5.89 12.39 -8.73
N THR A 152 4.74 13.06 -8.61
CA THR A 152 4.36 14.22 -9.41
C THR A 152 4.18 15.46 -8.53
N PHE A 153 3.83 16.58 -9.14
CA PHE A 153 3.48 17.80 -8.40
C PHE A 153 2.14 17.67 -7.65
N THR A 154 1.27 16.74 -8.04
CA THR A 154 -0.03 16.51 -7.37
C THR A 154 0.09 15.51 -6.22
N GLY A 155 1.08 14.60 -6.25
CA GLY A 155 1.25 13.63 -5.18
C GLY A 155 2.20 12.48 -5.51
N TYR A 156 2.03 11.39 -4.78
CA TYR A 156 2.74 10.13 -4.94
C TYR A 156 1.72 9.02 -5.16
N SER A 157 2.03 8.08 -6.04
CA SER A 157 1.27 6.85 -6.21
C SER A 157 2.10 5.67 -5.74
N PHE A 158 1.44 4.70 -5.10
CA PHE A 158 2.07 3.51 -4.59
C PHE A 158 1.26 2.27 -4.96
N THR A 159 1.99 1.18 -5.12
CA THR A 159 1.48 -0.18 -5.26
C THR A 159 1.95 -0.99 -4.07
N VAL A 160 1.03 -1.65 -3.36
CA VAL A 160 1.33 -2.70 -2.37
C VAL A 160 1.03 -4.04 -3.01
N THR A 161 2.01 -4.93 -3.01
CA THR A 161 1.82 -6.34 -3.36
C THR A 161 2.02 -7.19 -2.12
N SER A 162 1.26 -8.27 -2.00
CA SER A 162 1.52 -9.32 -1.01
C SER A 162 1.02 -10.66 -1.54
N ASN A 163 1.70 -11.74 -1.15
CA ASN A 163 1.33 -13.09 -1.56
C ASN A 163 1.15 -13.94 -0.31
N TRP A 164 0.16 -14.82 -0.32
CA TRP A 164 -0.10 -15.76 0.76
C TRP A 164 -0.61 -17.09 0.20
N SER A 165 -0.51 -18.16 0.99
CA SER A 165 -1.02 -19.47 0.62
C SER A 165 -2.03 -19.92 1.64
N GLU A 166 -3.12 -20.49 1.17
CA GLU A 166 -4.16 -21.02 2.05
C GLU A 166 -3.64 -22.22 2.85
N PRO A 167 -4.10 -22.40 4.09
CA PRO A 167 -3.93 -23.65 4.81
C PRO A 167 -4.66 -24.79 4.10
N ASP A 168 -4.09 -26.00 4.15
CA ASP A 168 -4.85 -27.22 3.88
C ASP A 168 -5.85 -27.48 5.04
N ILE A 169 -7.03 -26.89 4.93
CA ILE A 169 -8.09 -26.98 5.94
C ILE A 169 -8.56 -28.43 6.12
N GLU A 170 -8.56 -29.25 5.07
CA GLU A 170 -8.94 -30.65 5.17
C GLU A 170 -7.94 -31.44 6.04
N ASP A 171 -6.63 -31.25 5.82
CA ASP A 171 -5.60 -31.88 6.65
C ASP A 171 -5.66 -31.39 8.12
N LEU A 172 -5.90 -30.09 8.34
CA LEU A 172 -6.05 -29.53 9.68
C LEU A 172 -7.26 -30.15 10.40
N ASN A 173 -8.44 -30.16 9.77
CA ASN A 173 -9.65 -30.73 10.35
C ASN A 173 -9.51 -32.24 10.61
N ARG A 174 -8.83 -32.98 9.73
CA ARG A 174 -8.50 -34.39 9.97
C ARG A 174 -7.67 -34.57 11.24
N ARG A 175 -6.63 -33.76 11.45
CA ARG A 175 -5.78 -33.83 12.66
C ARG A 175 -6.54 -33.44 13.92
N ILE A 176 -7.42 -32.44 13.85
CA ILE A 176 -8.29 -32.05 14.97
C ILE A 176 -9.20 -33.21 15.36
N ASN A 177 -9.88 -33.83 14.39
CA ASN A 177 -10.76 -34.98 14.62
C ASN A 177 -10.02 -36.19 15.22
N GLU A 178 -8.82 -36.49 14.72
CA GLU A 178 -7.95 -37.53 15.28
C GLU A 178 -7.58 -37.23 16.72
N ARG A 179 -7.23 -35.97 17.02
CA ARG A 179 -6.84 -35.57 18.37
C ARG A 179 -8.04 -35.55 19.32
N GLU A 180 -9.20 -35.11 18.87
CA GLU A 180 -10.45 -35.16 19.65
C GLU A 180 -10.80 -36.60 20.01
N SER A 181 -10.66 -37.54 19.07
CA SER A 181 -10.91 -38.97 19.30
C SER A 181 -9.97 -39.57 20.34
N GLN A 182 -8.69 -39.17 20.34
CA GLN A 182 -7.73 -39.57 21.37
C GLN A 182 -8.10 -38.98 22.73
N LEU A 183 -8.40 -37.69 22.79
CA LEU A 183 -8.77 -37.01 24.03
C LEU A 183 -10.06 -37.57 24.64
N LYS A 184 -11.05 -37.98 23.85
CA LYS A 184 -12.26 -38.68 24.33
C LYS A 184 -11.91 -39.97 25.11
N GLN A 185 -10.84 -40.68 24.73
CA GLN A 185 -10.36 -41.84 25.49
C GLN A 185 -9.63 -41.45 26.78
N GLU A 186 -8.95 -40.29 26.80
CA GLU A 186 -8.20 -39.79 27.95
C GLU A 186 -9.10 -39.15 29.03
N VAL A 187 -10.10 -38.36 28.62
CA VAL A 187 -10.95 -37.55 29.53
C VAL A 187 -12.39 -38.03 29.63
N GLY A 188 -12.79 -39.04 28.86
CA GLY A 188 -14.14 -39.60 28.90
C GLY A 188 -15.22 -38.59 28.48
N HIS A 189 -16.19 -38.37 29.36
CA HIS A 189 -17.33 -37.46 29.12
C HIS A 189 -17.13 -36.04 29.66
N ASP A 190 -15.90 -35.66 30.06
CA ASP A 190 -15.59 -34.26 30.42
C ASP A 190 -15.36 -33.43 29.15
N PHE A 191 -16.47 -33.00 28.53
CA PHE A 191 -16.46 -32.19 27.31
C PHE A 191 -15.73 -30.85 27.52
N ARG A 192 -15.78 -30.27 28.72
CA ARG A 192 -15.08 -29.02 29.02
C ARG A 192 -13.57 -29.22 28.93
N GLN A 193 -13.03 -30.29 29.53
CA GLN A 193 -11.61 -30.62 29.44
C GLN A 193 -11.20 -31.02 28.01
N LEU A 194 -12.07 -31.73 27.29
CA LEU A 194 -11.85 -32.08 25.88
C LEU A 194 -11.59 -30.83 25.03
N TYR A 195 -12.54 -29.90 24.97
CA TYR A 195 -12.43 -28.72 24.12
C TYR A 195 -11.38 -27.73 24.61
N LYS A 196 -11.18 -27.61 25.93
CA LYS A 196 -10.06 -26.83 26.47
C LYS A 196 -8.72 -27.35 25.94
N ARG A 197 -8.51 -28.66 25.90
CA ARG A 197 -7.26 -29.24 25.37
C ARG A 197 -7.14 -29.04 23.86
N ILE A 198 -8.21 -29.24 23.09
CA ILE A 198 -8.22 -28.95 21.65
C ILE A 198 -7.81 -27.50 21.38
N VAL A 199 -8.43 -26.53 22.05
CA VAL A 199 -8.12 -25.09 21.89
C VAL A 199 -6.66 -24.79 22.23
N ASN A 200 -6.13 -25.38 23.31
CA ASN A 200 -4.73 -25.17 23.71
C ASN A 200 -3.73 -25.82 22.75
N GLU A 201 -4.10 -26.91 22.08
CA GLU A 201 -3.25 -27.63 21.12
C GLU A 201 -3.40 -27.11 19.67
N LEU A 202 -4.48 -26.41 19.36
CA LEU A 202 -4.78 -25.89 18.02
C LEU A 202 -3.65 -25.03 17.42
N PRO A 203 -2.98 -24.12 18.17
CA PRO A 203 -1.83 -23.38 17.65
C PRO A 203 -0.72 -24.29 17.11
N ASP A 204 -0.47 -25.43 17.75
CA ASP A 204 0.57 -26.37 17.31
C ASP A 204 0.10 -27.27 16.16
N LEU A 205 -1.20 -27.55 16.06
CA LEU A 205 -1.79 -28.20 14.89
C LEU A 205 -1.67 -27.30 13.66
N ILE A 206 -2.05 -26.03 13.79
CA ILE A 206 -1.94 -24.99 12.75
C ILE A 206 -0.51 -24.90 12.22
N LYS A 207 0.51 -24.81 13.09
CA LYS A 207 1.93 -24.75 12.68
C LYS A 207 2.40 -25.97 11.89
N LYS A 208 1.75 -27.12 12.08
CA LYS A 208 2.08 -28.39 11.40
C LYS A 208 1.25 -28.61 10.13
N THR A 209 0.25 -27.77 9.88
CA THR A 209 -0.62 -27.86 8.71
C THR A 209 0.13 -27.36 7.48
N PRO A 210 0.13 -28.14 6.38
CA PRO A 210 0.76 -27.71 5.15
C PRO A 210 0.01 -26.55 4.49
N LYS A 211 0.72 -25.81 3.65
CA LYS A 211 0.13 -24.82 2.74
C LYS A 211 -0.38 -25.53 1.49
N THR A 212 -1.50 -25.07 0.94
CA THR A 212 -1.90 -25.47 -0.40
C THR A 212 -0.90 -24.94 -1.43
N ALA A 213 -0.85 -25.58 -2.60
CA ALA A 213 0.00 -25.12 -3.71
C ALA A 213 -0.46 -23.78 -4.31
N THR A 214 -1.69 -23.37 -4.01
CA THR A 214 -2.28 -22.12 -4.50
C THR A 214 -1.68 -20.94 -3.74
N ILE A 215 -1.04 -20.04 -4.49
CA ILE A 215 -0.58 -18.74 -3.98
C ILE A 215 -1.60 -17.70 -4.44
N LYS A 216 -2.24 -17.03 -3.48
CA LYS A 216 -3.08 -15.88 -3.73
C LYS A 216 -2.20 -14.63 -3.73
N GLU A 217 -2.36 -13.81 -4.75
CA GLU A 217 -1.66 -12.52 -4.89
C GLU A 217 -2.65 -11.39 -4.65
N ASN A 218 -2.25 -10.45 -3.80
CA ASN A 218 -2.98 -9.23 -3.52
C ASN A 218 -2.18 -8.06 -4.07
N LYS A 219 -2.85 -7.20 -4.83
CA LYS A 219 -2.31 -5.93 -5.31
C LYS A 219 -3.27 -4.80 -4.99
N LYS A 220 -2.78 -3.75 -4.33
CA LYS A 220 -3.54 -2.53 -4.08
C LYS A 220 -2.75 -1.29 -4.43
N ASP A 221 -3.41 -0.42 -5.19
CA ASP A 221 -2.86 0.85 -5.61
C ASP A 221 -3.50 1.97 -4.79
N PHE A 222 -2.70 2.93 -4.33
CA PHE A 222 -3.19 4.08 -3.59
C PHE A 222 -2.39 5.34 -3.87
N ASN A 223 -3.01 6.48 -3.60
CA ASN A 223 -2.42 7.80 -3.84
C ASN A 223 -2.34 8.61 -2.56
N ILE A 224 -1.25 9.36 -2.41
CA ILE A 224 -1.06 10.36 -1.36
C ILE A 224 -0.90 11.71 -2.04
N GLY A 225 -1.62 12.73 -1.57
CA GLY A 225 -1.41 14.11 -2.05
C GLY A 225 0.03 14.59 -1.82
N ARG A 226 0.44 15.65 -2.53
CA ARG A 226 1.80 16.21 -2.37
C ARG A 226 1.98 16.81 -0.97
N ILE A 227 2.56 16.02 -0.07
CA ILE A 227 2.77 16.36 1.34
C ILE A 227 4.25 16.16 1.68
N ALA A 228 4.77 16.98 2.59
CA ALA A 228 6.15 16.85 3.07
C ALA A 228 6.35 15.57 3.90
N PRO A 229 7.52 14.90 3.85
CA PRO A 229 7.75 13.62 4.55
C PRO A 229 7.39 13.68 6.05
N LYS A 230 7.82 14.74 6.74
CA LYS A 230 7.50 14.96 8.17
C LYS A 230 5.99 15.05 8.47
N ALA A 231 5.21 15.59 7.53
CA ALA A 231 3.76 15.69 7.68
C ALA A 231 3.09 14.35 7.38
N ILE A 232 3.64 13.54 6.46
CA ILE A 232 3.21 12.15 6.25
C ILE A 232 3.41 11.34 7.54
N ASP A 233 4.61 11.45 8.14
CA ASP A 233 4.97 10.71 9.35
C ASP A 233 4.08 11.06 10.56
N LYS A 234 3.71 12.33 10.73
CA LYS A 234 2.91 12.75 11.89
C LYS A 234 1.40 12.62 11.70
N ASN A 235 0.89 12.99 10.52
CA ASN A 235 -0.53 13.33 10.38
C ASN A 235 -1.27 12.48 9.33
N TYR A 236 -0.55 11.76 8.47
CA TYR A 236 -1.20 10.95 7.45
C TYR A 236 -1.62 9.60 8.04
N ASN A 237 -2.93 9.35 7.99
CA ASN A 237 -3.53 8.11 8.42
C ASN A 237 -3.75 7.19 7.22
N PHE A 238 -3.23 5.97 7.31
CA PHE A 238 -3.31 4.95 6.27
C PHE A 238 -4.44 3.94 6.52
N SER A 239 -5.18 4.06 7.63
CA SER A 239 -6.23 3.10 8.03
C SER A 239 -7.39 2.97 7.06
N ASN A 240 -7.59 3.96 6.18
CA ASN A 240 -8.64 3.91 5.16
C ASN A 240 -8.20 3.17 3.88
N ILE A 241 -6.93 2.79 3.78
CA ILE A 241 -6.46 1.96 2.69
C ILE A 241 -6.84 0.53 3.06
N ASN A 242 -7.89 0.00 2.41
CA ASN A 242 -8.18 -1.41 2.52
C ASN A 242 -7.07 -2.19 1.80
N LEU A 243 -6.04 -2.58 2.56
CA LEU A 243 -4.84 -3.26 2.06
C LEU A 243 -5.10 -4.73 1.68
N PHE A 244 -6.31 -5.24 1.96
CA PHE A 244 -6.71 -6.62 1.71
C PHE A 244 -8.03 -6.71 0.94
N ASP A 245 -8.22 -7.86 0.30
CA ASP A 245 -9.56 -8.36 0.03
C ASP A 245 -10.02 -9.16 1.27
N ASP A 246 -11.31 -9.09 1.63
CA ASP A 246 -11.82 -9.56 2.94
C ASP A 246 -11.68 -11.09 3.19
N ASP A 247 -11.20 -11.85 2.21
CA ASP A 247 -11.24 -13.31 2.16
C ASP A 247 -9.99 -14.02 2.72
N PHE A 248 -8.89 -13.30 2.99
CA PHE A 248 -7.62 -13.96 3.37
C PHE A 248 -7.68 -14.72 4.69
N ALA A 249 -8.54 -14.28 5.60
CA ALA A 249 -8.74 -14.91 6.89
C ALA A 249 -9.94 -15.88 6.88
N ASP A 250 -10.74 -15.95 5.79
CA ASP A 250 -11.89 -16.86 5.69
C ASP A 250 -11.59 -18.33 5.97
N PRO A 251 -10.42 -18.91 5.58
CA PRO A 251 -10.17 -20.31 5.83
C PRO A 251 -10.22 -20.67 7.32
N ILE A 252 -9.95 -19.74 8.24
CA ILE A 252 -10.03 -19.99 9.68
C ILE A 252 -11.46 -20.31 10.14
N LEU A 253 -12.48 -19.78 9.45
CA LEU A 253 -13.89 -20.04 9.75
C LEU A 253 -14.28 -21.49 9.42
N ASN A 254 -13.49 -22.17 8.59
CA ASN A 254 -13.72 -23.56 8.19
C ASN A 254 -12.99 -24.58 9.07
N ILE A 255 -12.30 -24.12 10.14
CA ILE A 255 -11.77 -25.01 11.17
C ILE A 255 -12.95 -25.54 11.98
N LEU A 256 -13.09 -26.86 12.02
CA LEU A 256 -14.19 -27.52 12.72
C LEU A 256 -13.78 -27.79 14.17
N LEU A 257 -14.42 -27.06 15.08
CA LEU A 257 -14.32 -27.23 16.53
C LEU A 257 -15.65 -27.72 17.09
#